data_AF-A0A367HZC0-F1
#
_entry.id   AF-A0A367HZC0-F1
#
_cell.length_a   1.000
_cell.length_b   1.000
_cell.length_c   1.000
_cell.angle_alpha   90.00
_cell.angle_beta   90.00
_cell.angle_gamma   90.00
#
_symmetry.space_group_name_H-M   'P 1'
#
loop_
_entity.id
_entity.type
_entity.pdbx_description
1 polymer ?
#
loop_
_entity_poly.entity_id
_entity_poly.type
_entity_poly.pdbx_seq_one_letter_code
_entity_poly.pdbx_strand_id
1 'polypeptide(L)' 'MTDTSPTAELGAAAERIRIWLAEEPAQPWSPGALATFGPELADWFDFEAGLIEVVPGSELPGRTLHALAVARQILGSPS' A
#
# COMPACT_ATOMS: atom_id res chain seq x y z
N MET A 1 17.71 10.66 6.23
CA MET A 1 16.41 11.30 5.98
C MET A 1 15.50 10.22 5.43
N THR A 2 14.36 9.97 6.09
CA THR A 2 13.35 9.05 5.57
C THR A 2 12.70 9.72 4.37
N ASP A 3 12.69 9.05 3.22
CA ASP A 3 11.94 9.52 2.05
C ASP A 3 10.45 9.51 2.40
N THR A 4 9.81 10.66 2.24
CA THR A 4 8.37 10.89 2.54
C THR A 4 7.62 11.29 1.27
N SER A 5 8.19 10.99 0.10
CA SER A 5 7.48 11.18 -1.15
C SER A 5 6.24 10.26 -1.23
N PRO A 6 5.18 10.67 -1.96
CA PRO A 6 3.99 9.84 -2.15
C PRO A 6 4.29 8.42 -2.66
N THR A 7 5.23 8.29 -3.60
CA THR A 7 5.71 7.00 -4.12
C THR A 7 6.34 6.15 -3.02
N ALA A 8 7.20 6.74 -2.18
CA ALA A 8 7.82 6.04 -1.06
C ALA A 8 6.81 5.62 0.00
N GLU A 9 5.79 6.44 0.29
CA GLU A 9 4.71 6.10 1.22
C GLU A 9 3.89 4.89 0.72
N LEU A 10 3.52 4.87 -0.56
CA LEU A 10 2.79 3.75 -1.17
C LEU A 10 3.63 2.47 -1.16
N GLY A 11 4.90 2.55 -1.58
CA GLY A 11 5.81 1.41 -1.57
C GLY A 11 6.05 0.86 -0.15
N ALA A 12 6.20 1.75 0.84
CA ALA A 12 6.33 1.35 2.23
C ALA A 12 5.07 0.64 2.77
N ALA A 13 3.88 1.09 2.38
CA ALA A 13 2.62 0.44 2.77
C ALA A 13 2.47 -0.94 2.11
N ALA A 14 2.81 -1.07 0.81
CA ALA A 14 2.83 -2.35 0.12
C ALA A 14 3.76 -3.34 0.82
N GLU A 15 4.98 -2.90 1.18
CA GLU A 15 5.94 -3.73 1.89
C GLU A 15 5.45 -4.12 3.28
N ARG A 16 4.80 -3.20 4.00
CA ARG A 16 4.23 -3.51 5.31
C ARG A 16 3.20 -4.63 5.24
N ILE A 17 2.36 -4.65 4.20
CA ILE A 17 1.38 -5.73 3.97
C ILE A 17 2.10 -7.06 3.71
N ARG A 18 3.17 -7.08 2.90
CA ARG A 18 3.95 -8.30 2.64
C ARG A 18 4.61 -8.85 3.91
N ILE A 19 5.11 -7.97 4.77
CA ILE A 19 5.64 -8.38 6.08
C ILE A 19 4.53 -9.02 6.92
N TRP A 20 3.35 -8.39 7.02
CA TRP A 20 2.23 -8.99 7.75
C TRP A 20 1.83 -10.35 7.18
N LEU A 21 1.80 -10.51 5.86
CA LEU A 21 1.49 -11.78 5.19
C LEU A 21 2.50 -12.87 5.56
N ALA A 22 3.79 -12.54 5.63
CA ALA A 22 4.84 -13.47 6.03
C ALA A 22 4.77 -13.84 7.52
N GLU A 23 4.27 -12.93 8.36
CA GLU A 23 4.08 -13.12 9.80
C GLU A 23 2.76 -13.84 10.14
N GLU A 24 1.77 -13.85 9.25
CA GLU A 24 0.46 -14.45 9.50
C GLU A 24 0.56 -15.98 9.56
N PRO A 25 0.15 -16.62 10.67
CA PRO A 25 0.18 -18.07 10.77
C PRO A 25 -0.82 -18.68 9.78
N ALA A 26 -0.31 -19.41 8.79
CA ALA A 26 -1.12 -20.05 7.77
C ALA A 26 -2.10 -21.05 8.43
N GLN A 27 -3.40 -20.77 8.32
CA GLN A 27 -4.46 -21.71 8.70
C GLN A 27 -5.12 -22.25 7.43
N PRO A 28 -4.83 -23.50 7.02
CA PRO A 28 -5.29 -24.05 5.74
C PRO A 28 -6.81 -24.12 5.58
N TRP A 29 -7.54 -24.12 6.69
CA TRP A 29 -9.00 -24.26 6.74
C TRP A 29 -9.74 -22.93 6.83
N SER A 30 -9.04 -21.82 7.04
CA SER A 30 -9.60 -20.47 7.08
C SER A 30 -8.50 -19.48 6.69
N PRO A 31 -8.30 -19.21 5.39
CA PRO A 31 -7.41 -18.13 4.99
C PRO A 31 -7.90 -16.83 5.64
N GLY A 32 -7.02 -16.18 6.39
CA GLY A 32 -7.31 -14.89 7.03
C GLY A 32 -7.65 -13.81 5.99
N ALA A 33 -8.25 -12.72 6.44
CA ALA A 33 -8.56 -11.58 5.56
C ALA A 33 -7.28 -11.02 4.91
N LEU A 34 -6.18 -11.00 5.65
CA LEU A 34 -4.90 -10.53 5.16
C LEU A 34 -4.35 -11.49 4.08
N ALA A 35 -4.32 -12.80 4.32
CA ALA A 35 -3.98 -13.79 3.28
C ALA A 35 -4.86 -13.72 2.02
N THR A 36 -6.12 -13.28 2.15
CA THR A 36 -7.10 -13.24 1.05
C THR A 36 -7.04 -11.95 0.23
N PHE A 37 -6.76 -10.80 0.86
CA PHE A 37 -6.82 -9.48 0.21
C PHE A 37 -5.51 -8.71 0.23
N GLY A 38 -4.54 -9.15 1.03
CA GLY A 38 -3.25 -8.52 1.22
C GLY A 38 -2.43 -8.42 -0.07
N PRO A 39 -2.29 -9.51 -0.87
CA PRO A 39 -1.54 -9.45 -2.13
C PRO A 39 -2.12 -8.39 -3.09
N GLU A 40 -3.43 -8.41 -3.33
CA GLU A 40 -4.10 -7.45 -4.21
C GLU A 40 -4.00 -6.01 -3.69
N LEU A 41 -4.04 -5.82 -2.37
CA LEU A 41 -3.88 -4.50 -1.76
C LEU A 41 -2.45 -3.96 -1.93
N ALA A 42 -1.44 -4.82 -1.76
CA ALA A 42 -0.04 -4.45 -1.97
C ALA A 42 0.24 -4.13 -3.45
N ASP A 43 -0.28 -4.95 -4.37
CA ASP A 43 -0.16 -4.72 -5.82
C ASP A 43 -0.84 -3.42 -6.25
N TRP A 44 -1.99 -3.08 -5.65
CA TRP A 44 -2.65 -1.80 -5.91
C TRP A 44 -1.77 -0.61 -5.51
N PHE A 45 -1.10 -0.65 -4.35
CA PHE A 45 -0.19 0.43 -3.95
C PHE A 45 1.02 0.55 -4.87
N ASP A 46 1.63 -0.56 -5.28
CA ASP A 46 2.73 -0.55 -6.25
C ASP A 46 2.30 0.05 -7.59
N PHE A 47 1.09 -0.29 -8.05
CA PHE A 47 0.52 0.28 -9.26
C PHE A 47 0.32 1.80 -9.15
N GLU A 48 -0.25 2.29 -8.05
CA GLU A 48 -0.42 3.73 -7.82
C GLU A 48 0.92 4.46 -7.67
N ALA A 49 1.92 3.83 -7.05
CA ALA A 49 3.27 4.35 -6.94
C ALA A 49 3.90 4.55 -8.33
N GLY A 50 3.78 3.55 -9.21
CA GLY A 50 4.22 3.65 -10.60
C GLY A 50 3.46 4.71 -11.40
N LEU A 51 2.17 4.91 -11.14
CA LEU A 51 1.39 5.98 -11.79
C LEU A 51 1.88 7.38 -11.42
N ILE A 52 2.29 7.62 -10.17
CA ILE A 52 2.84 8.93 -9.75
C ILE A 52 4.11 9.28 -10.52
N GLU A 53 4.93 8.29 -10.86
CA GLU A 53 6.18 8.55 -11.60
C GLU A 53 5.93 8.95 -13.06
N VAL A 54 4.81 8.54 -13.65
CA VAL A 54 4.50 8.77 -15.07
C VAL A 54 3.43 9.84 -15.30
N VAL A 55 2.63 10.18 -14.29
CA VAL A 55 1.59 11.23 -14.36
C VAL A 55 2.10 12.51 -13.68
N PRO A 56 2.09 13.68 -14.36
CA PRO A 56 2.47 14.94 -13.74
C PRO A 56 1.64 15.23 -12.48
N GLY A 57 2.28 15.63 -11.38
CA GLY A 57 1.66 15.69 -10.04
C GLY A 57 0.40 16.56 -9.90
N SER A 58 0.13 17.51 -10.81
CA SER A 58 -1.12 18.29 -10.84
C SER A 58 -2.34 17.51 -11.36
N GLU A 59 -2.11 16.33 -11.95
CA GLU A 59 -3.14 15.48 -12.56
C GLU A 59 -3.36 14.18 -11.79
N LEU A 60 -2.78 14.05 -10.59
CA LEU A 60 -2.95 12.84 -9.79
C LEU A 60 -4.45 12.57 -9.56
N PRO A 61 -4.96 11.43 -10.06
CA PRO A 61 -6.38 11.14 -9.97
C PRO A 61 -6.84 11.10 -8.51
N GLY A 62 -8.09 11.46 -8.24
CA GLY A 62 -8.68 11.34 -6.89
C GLY A 62 -8.55 9.93 -6.29
N ARG A 63 -8.47 8.90 -7.15
CA ARG A 63 -8.18 7.52 -6.77
C ARG A 63 -6.79 7.36 -6.12
N THR A 64 -5.76 8.00 -6.65
CA THR A 64 -4.38 7.93 -6.11
C THR A 64 -4.26 8.67 -4.79
N LEU A 65 -4.96 9.81 -4.63
CA LEU A 65 -5.05 10.49 -3.34
C LEU A 65 -5.74 9.62 -2.28
N HIS A 66 -6.78 8.87 -2.67
CA HIS A 66 -7.40 7.91 -1.78
C HIS A 66 -6.44 6.77 -1.39
N ALA A 67 -5.67 6.23 -2.36
CA ALA A 67 -4.65 5.22 -2.09
C ALA A 67 -3.62 5.70 -1.06
N LEU A 68 -3.14 6.94 -1.17
CA LEU A 68 -2.22 7.54 -0.19
C LEU A 68 -2.83 7.64 1.21
N ALA A 69 -4.11 8.01 1.32
CA ALA A 69 -4.79 8.06 2.61
C ALA A 69 -4.87 6.68 3.27
N VAL A 70 -5.15 5.62 2.49
CA VAL A 70 -5.17 4.24 2.99
C VAL A 70 -3.76 3.79 3.38
N ALA A 71 -2.74 4.08 2.56
CA ALA A 71 -1.35 3.75 2.83
C ALA A 71 -0.87 4.36 4.17
N ARG A 72 -1.20 5.62 4.45
CA ARG A 72 -0.86 6.28 5.72
C ARG A 72 -1.49 5.61 6.94
N GLN A 73 -2.74 5.16 6.82
CA GLN A 73 -3.40 4.42 7.89
C GLN A 73 -2.68 3.10 8.18
N ILE A 74 -2.25 2.38 7.14
CA ILE A 74 -1.48 1.13 7.26
C ILE A 74 -0.13 1.37 7.93
N LEU A 75 0.53 2.48 7.61
CA LEU A 75 1.80 2.88 8.21
C LEU A 75 1.67 3.45 9.64
N GLY A 76 0.44 3.71 10.12
CA GLY A 76 0.20 4.31 11.42
C GLY A 76 0.53 5.80 11.50
N SER A 77 0.61 6.49 10.35
CA SER A 77 0.82 7.94 10.28
C SER A 77 -0.51 8.70 10.36
N PRO A 78 -0.61 9.79 11.14
CA PRO A 78 -1.82 10.62 11.17
C PRO A 78 -2.12 11.23 9.79
N SER A 79 -3.41 11.34 9.48
CA SER A 79 -3.97 11.80 8.20
C SER A 79 -3.65 13.25 7.89
#